data_AF-A0A9P3AVY9-F1
#
_entry.id   AF-A0A9P3AVY9-F1
#
_cell.length_a   1.000
_cell.length_b   1.000
_cell.length_c   1.000
_cell.angle_alpha   90.00
_cell.angle_beta   90.00
_cell.angle_gamma   90.00
#
_symmetry.space_group_name_H-M   'P 1'
#
loop_
_entity.id
_entity.type
_entity.pdbx_description
1 polymer ?
#
loop_
_entity_poly.entity_id
_entity_poly.type
_entity_poly.pdbx_seq_one_letter_code
_entity_poly.pdbx_strand_id
1 'polypeptide(L)'
;MIFRKMLGSLLLVFISISLSFASKTYLIDTTTTDILSYGSYDVGFRFFSNGNVLSRIDFAVFKLLNVGLSLELDRIIECSHIKIAIPALHVKFRVYDGIMPLPVVAAGYDGIR
;
A
#
# COMPACT_ATOMS: atom_id res chain seq x y z
N MET A 1 38.93 -18.52 -22.28
CA MET A 1 38.16 -19.32 -21.30
C MET A 1 38.00 -18.64 -19.93
N ILE A 2 38.99 -17.87 -19.45
CA ILE A 2 38.93 -17.13 -18.16
C ILE A 2 37.84 -16.04 -18.14
N PHE A 3 37.69 -15.26 -19.22
CA PHE A 3 36.79 -14.10 -19.26
C PHE A 3 35.31 -14.48 -19.10
N ARG A 4 34.90 -15.61 -19.71
CA ARG A 4 33.53 -16.16 -19.59
C ARG A 4 33.21 -16.63 -18.17
N LYS A 5 34.21 -17.13 -17.43
CA LYS A 5 34.07 -17.55 -16.03
C LYS A 5 34.00 -16.34 -15.09
N MET A 6 34.80 -15.29 -15.35
CA MET A 6 34.72 -14.04 -14.59
C MET A 6 33.38 -13.32 -14.79
N LEU A 7 32.88 -13.26 -16.02
CA LEU A 7 31.58 -12.66 -16.31
C LEU A 7 30.43 -13.41 -15.61
N GLY A 8 30.47 -14.74 -15.61
CA GLY A 8 29.48 -15.57 -14.89
C GLY A 8 29.55 -15.36 -13.38
N SER A 9 30.75 -15.25 -12.80
CA SER A 9 30.92 -14.96 -11.37
C SER A 9 30.39 -13.57 -11.00
N LEU A 10 30.63 -12.56 -11.84
CA LEU A 10 30.16 -11.20 -11.62
C LEU A 10 28.62 -11.14 -11.64
N LEU A 11 28.00 -11.85 -12.58
CA LEU A 11 26.54 -11.95 -12.69
C LEU A 11 25.93 -12.62 -11.45
N LEU A 12 26.56 -13.68 -10.93
CA LEU A 12 26.13 -14.38 -9.71
C LEU A 12 26.22 -13.49 -8.45
N VAL A 13 27.27 -12.67 -8.35
CA VAL A 13 27.42 -11.68 -7.28
C VAL A 13 26.31 -10.62 -7.39
N PHE A 14 26.05 -10.13 -8.60
CA PHE A 14 25.02 -9.12 -8.84
C PHE A 14 23.61 -9.63 -8.50
N ILE A 15 23.30 -10.89 -8.84
CA ILE A 15 22.04 -11.55 -8.49
C ILE A 15 21.92 -11.69 -6.97
N SER A 16 22.97 -12.16 -6.29
CA SER A 16 22.98 -12.33 -4.83
C SER A 16 22.73 -11.02 -4.09
N ILE A 17 23.35 -9.92 -4.55
CA ILE A 17 23.14 -8.58 -4.00
C ILE A 17 21.68 -8.14 -4.19
N SER A 18 21.12 -8.37 -5.38
CA SER A 18 19.73 -7.99 -5.70
C SER A 18 18.72 -8.72 -4.81
N LEU A 19 18.96 -10.01 -4.52
CA LEU A 19 18.12 -10.82 -3.62
C LEU A 19 18.16 -10.31 -2.17
N SER A 20 19.29 -9.76 -1.70
CA SER A 20 19.40 -9.19 -0.35
C SER A 20 18.58 -7.91 -0.13
N PHE A 21 18.18 -7.22 -1.20
CA PHE A 21 17.33 -6.02 -1.13
C PHE A 21 15.83 -6.31 -1.29
N ALA A 22 15.42 -7.58 -1.31
CA ALA A 22 14.02 -7.95 -1.35
C ALA A 22 13.33 -7.61 -0.01
N SER A 23 12.87 -6.36 0.13
CA SER A 23 11.98 -5.97 1.22
C SER A 23 10.65 -6.71 1.09
N LYS A 24 10.07 -7.14 2.21
CA LYS A 24 8.77 -7.80 2.23
C LYS A 24 7.69 -6.74 1.93
N THR A 25 7.39 -6.54 0.66
CA THR A 25 6.33 -5.62 0.22
C THR A 25 5.00 -6.34 0.28
N TYR A 26 4.06 -5.79 1.05
CA TYR A 26 2.67 -6.22 1.00
C TYR A 26 1.95 -5.40 -0.06
N LEU A 27 1.37 -6.08 -1.06
CA LEU A 27 0.45 -5.43 -1.99
C LEU A 27 -0.92 -5.35 -1.32
N ILE A 28 -1.29 -4.14 -0.95
CA ILE A 28 -2.64 -3.84 -0.51
C ILE A 28 -3.38 -3.31 -1.72
N ASP A 29 -4.32 -4.11 -2.21
CA ASP A 29 -5.23 -3.69 -3.26
C ASP A 29 -6.16 -2.63 -2.70
N THR A 30 -5.79 -1.36 -2.86
CA THR A 30 -6.66 -0.22 -2.60
C THR A 30 -7.37 0.08 -3.92
N THR A 31 -8.71 -0.01 -3.93
CA THR A 31 -9.52 0.34 -5.09
C THR A 31 -9.18 1.75 -5.55
N THR A 32 -8.46 1.86 -6.67
CA THR A 32 -7.90 3.14 -7.13
C THR A 32 -9.01 4.12 -7.50
N THR A 33 -10.14 3.59 -7.97
CA THR A 33 -11.31 4.34 -8.45
C THR A 33 -12.42 4.54 -7.42
N ASP A 34 -12.37 3.90 -6.25
CA ASP A 34 -13.39 4.12 -5.23
C ASP A 34 -13.06 5.41 -4.48
N ILE A 35 -13.76 6.48 -4.88
CA ILE A 35 -13.74 7.78 -4.22
C ILE A 35 -15.07 7.85 -3.49
N LEU A 36 -15.02 7.90 -2.15
CA LEU A 36 -16.23 7.98 -1.34
C LEU A 36 -17.07 9.17 -1.76
N SER A 37 -18.39 8.98 -1.73
CA SER A 37 -19.34 10.06 -1.97
C SER A 37 -19.23 11.10 -0.86
N TYR A 38 -19.27 12.39 -1.22
CA TYR A 38 -19.19 13.49 -0.25
C TYR A 38 -20.07 13.26 0.98
N GLY A 39 -19.50 13.47 2.17
CA GLY A 39 -20.18 13.25 3.45
C GLY A 39 -20.22 11.79 3.91
N SER A 40 -19.65 10.86 3.14
CA SER A 40 -19.51 9.45 3.53
C SER A 40 -18.16 9.20 4.19
N TYR A 41 -18.10 8.12 4.96
CA TYR A 41 -16.88 7.58 5.54
C TYR A 41 -16.83 6.07 5.29
N ASP A 42 -15.62 5.51 5.28
CA ASP A 42 -15.37 4.08 5.21
C ASP A 42 -14.43 3.66 6.33
N VAL A 43 -14.68 2.48 6.91
CA VAL A 43 -13.83 1.89 7.94
C VAL A 43 -13.56 0.45 7.58
N GLY A 44 -12.29 0.12 7.38
CA GLY A 44 -11.84 -1.21 6.99
C GLY A 44 -10.91 -1.82 8.03
N PHE A 45 -11.10 -3.12 8.28
CA PHE A 45 -10.16 -3.93 9.06
C PHE A 45 -9.70 -5.11 8.22
N ARG A 46 -8.39 -5.27 8.07
CA ARG A 46 -7.78 -6.38 7.34
C ARG A 46 -6.89 -7.18 8.27
N PHE A 47 -7.19 -8.48 8.37
CA PHE A 47 -6.43 -9.43 9.14
C PHE A 47 -5.48 -10.19 8.22
N PHE A 48 -4.23 -10.31 8.63
CA PHE A 48 -3.21 -11.06 7.91
C PHE A 48 -2.87 -12.35 8.66
N SER A 49 -2.47 -13.39 7.93
CA SER A 49 -2.19 -14.72 8.48
C SER A 49 -1.01 -14.75 9.46
N ASN A 50 -0.14 -13.73 9.44
CA ASN A 50 0.96 -13.55 10.39
C ASN A 50 0.53 -12.87 11.71
N GLY A 51 -0.77 -12.66 11.92
CA GLY A 51 -1.30 -12.05 13.15
C GLY A 51 -1.40 -10.52 13.11
N ASN A 52 -1.19 -9.90 11.94
CA ASN A 52 -1.23 -8.45 11.79
C ASN A 52 -2.65 -7.98 11.50
N VAL A 53 -2.98 -6.78 11.96
CA VAL A 53 -4.23 -6.11 11.68
C VAL A 53 -3.93 -4.74 11.13
N LEU A 54 -4.43 -4.47 9.92
CA LEU A 54 -4.48 -3.13 9.36
C LEU A 54 -5.88 -2.57 9.55
N SER A 55 -5.95 -1.46 10.28
CA SER A 55 -7.16 -0.66 10.45
C SER A 55 -7.06 0.57 9.56
N ARG A 56 -8.10 0.87 8.78
CA ARG A 56 -8.15 2.00 7.86
C ARG A 56 -9.45 2.77 8.05
N ILE A 57 -9.37 4.09 7.98
CA ILE A 57 -10.52 4.99 7.98
C ILE A 57 -10.34 6.06 6.92
N ASP A 58 -11.34 6.28 6.07
CA ASP A 58 -11.34 7.30 5.03
C ASP A 58 -12.61 8.17 5.12
N PHE A 59 -12.47 9.46 4.82
CA PHE A 59 -13.54 10.45 4.83
C PHE A 59 -13.60 11.20 3.50
N ALA A 60 -14.78 11.29 2.89
CA ALA A 60 -15.01 12.20 1.76
C ALA A 60 -15.34 13.61 2.27
N VAL A 61 -14.29 14.35 2.61
CA VAL A 61 -14.39 15.72 3.15
C VAL A 61 -14.92 16.70 2.10
N PHE A 62 -14.62 16.49 0.82
CA PHE A 62 -15.21 17.25 -0.30
C PHE A 62 -15.61 16.30 -1.43
N LYS A 63 -16.44 16.79 -2.37
CA LYS A 63 -16.83 16.01 -3.57
C LYS A 63 -15.63 15.48 -4.37
N LEU A 64 -14.52 16.21 -4.35
CA LEU A 64 -13.30 15.87 -5.10
C LEU A 64 -12.15 15.39 -4.20
N LEU A 65 -12.29 15.44 -2.87
CA LEU A 65 -11.18 15.16 -1.95
C LEU A 65 -11.61 14.15 -0.88
N ASN A 66 -10.83 13.07 -0.80
CA ASN A 66 -10.90 12.07 0.24
C ASN A 66 -9.61 12.12 1.06
N VAL A 67 -9.74 12.03 2.37
CA VAL A 67 -8.62 11.99 3.30
C VAL A 67 -8.84 10.82 4.24
N GLY A 68 -7.79 10.04 4.50
CA GLY A 68 -7.86 8.89 5.36
C GLY A 68 -6.61 8.68 6.19
N LEU A 69 -6.73 7.80 7.17
CA LEU A 69 -5.65 7.35 8.03
C LEU A 69 -5.68 5.84 8.11
N SER A 70 -4.51 5.22 8.22
CA SER A 70 -4.41 3.80 8.53
C SER A 70 -3.40 3.53 9.63
N LEU A 71 -3.68 2.52 10.43
CA LEU A 71 -2.88 2.05 11.54
C LEU A 71 -2.64 0.56 11.35
N GLU A 72 -1.38 0.15 11.32
CA GLU A 72 -1.01 -1.26 11.35
C GLU A 72 -0.57 -1.67 12.75
N LEU A 73 -1.08 -2.81 13.18
CA LEU A 73 -0.77 -3.46 14.44
C LEU A 73 -0.21 -4.86 14.13
N ASP A 74 1.07 -5.06 14.44
CA ASP A 74 1.80 -6.31 14.20
C ASP A 74 1.56 -7.27 15.38
N ARG A 75 1.32 -8.56 15.07
CA ARG A 75 1.19 -9.67 16.03
C ARG A 75 0.14 -9.50 17.13
N ILE A 76 -0.98 -8.82 16.82
CA ILE A 76 -2.10 -8.71 17.76
C ILE A 76 -2.68 -10.08 18.12
N ILE A 77 -2.78 -10.99 17.14
CA ILE A 77 -3.41 -12.30 17.35
C ILE A 77 -2.53 -13.21 18.23
N GLU A 78 -1.21 -13.10 18.12
CA GLU A 78 -0.26 -13.87 18.95
C GLU A 78 -0.13 -13.32 20.38
N CYS A 79 -0.70 -12.13 20.68
CA CYS A 79 -0.60 -11.45 21.98
C CYS A 79 0.83 -11.32 22.53
N SER A 80 1.85 -11.42 21.66
CA SER A 80 3.25 -11.37 22.03
C SER A 80 3.95 -10.23 21.28
N HIS A 81 4.45 -9.27 22.04
CA HIS A 81 5.23 -8.12 21.54
C HIS A 81 4.49 -7.33 20.45
N ILE A 82 3.30 -6.82 20.77
CA ILE A 82 2.49 -5.96 19.90
C ILE A 82 3.35 -4.77 19.46
N LYS A 83 3.50 -4.57 18.16
CA LYS A 83 4.13 -3.36 17.61
C LYS A 83 3.09 -2.54 16.88
N ILE A 84 3.12 -1.24 17.14
CA ILE A 84 2.25 -0.26 16.48
C ILE A 84 3.11 0.45 15.43
N ALA A 85 2.71 0.35 14.16
CA ALA A 85 3.36 1.10 13.10
C ALA A 85 2.98 2.59 13.18
N ILE A 86 3.81 3.45 12.59
CA ILE A 86 3.47 4.87 12.45
C ILE A 86 2.20 4.96 11.58
N PRO A 87 1.17 5.69 12.02
CA PRO A 87 -0.03 5.87 11.21
C PRO A 87 0.30 6.48 9.84
N ALA A 88 -0.29 5.94 8.79
CA ALA A 88 -0.11 6.42 7.43
C ALA A 88 -1.27 7.30 7.00
N LEU A 89 -0.96 8.39 6.28
CA LEU A 89 -1.93 9.31 5.70
C LEU A 89 -2.30 8.88 4.28
N HIS A 90 -3.59 9.02 3.97
CA HIS A 90 -4.17 8.79 2.65
C HIS A 90 -4.78 10.07 2.14
N VAL A 91 -4.47 10.44 0.90
CA VAL A 91 -5.10 11.58 0.24
C VAL A 91 -5.45 11.16 -1.18
N LYS A 92 -6.71 11.26 -1.57
CA LYS A 92 -7.17 10.93 -2.92
C LYS A 92 -7.98 12.10 -3.49
N PHE A 93 -7.60 12.53 -4.69
CA PHE A 93 -8.24 13.61 -5.43
C PHE A 93 -8.91 13.08 -6.70
N ARG A 94 -10.17 13.45 -6.91
CA ARG A 94 -10.89 13.18 -8.15
C ARG A 94 -10.53 14.24 -9.18
N VAL A 95 -9.88 13.82 -10.26
CA VAL A 95 -9.49 14.72 -11.36
C VAL A 95 -10.62 14.83 -12.38
N TYR A 96 -11.34 13.74 -12.62
CA TYR A 96 -12.39 13.69 -13.63
C TYR A 96 -13.52 12.75 -13.21
N ASP A 97 -14.76 13.21 -13.31
CA ASP A 97 -15.96 12.46 -12.90
C ASP A 97 -16.38 11.35 -13.88
N GLY A 98 -15.73 11.24 -15.04
CA GLY A 98 -16.11 10.29 -16.06
C GLY A 98 -17.36 10.72 -16.82
N ILE A 99 -17.37 10.51 -18.13
CA ILE A 99 -18.58 10.53 -18.97
C ILE A 99 -18.41 9.39 -19.97
N MET A 100 -19.45 8.65 -20.36
CA MET A 100 -19.26 7.63 -21.39
C MET A 100 -18.69 8.25 -22.68
N PRO A 101 -17.57 7.74 -23.22
CA PRO A 101 -16.90 6.46 -22.90
C PRO A 101 -15.69 6.54 -21.93
N LEU A 102 -15.34 7.72 -21.42
CA LEU A 102 -14.19 7.95 -20.54
C LEU A 102 -14.49 7.58 -19.06
N PRO A 103 -13.60 6.83 -18.40
CA PRO A 103 -13.77 6.46 -17.00
C PRO A 103 -13.52 7.64 -16.06
N VAL A 104 -13.89 7.47 -14.79
CA VAL A 104 -13.47 8.34 -13.69
C VAL A 104 -11.95 8.30 -13.57
N VAL A 105 -11.30 9.45 -13.38
CA VAL A 105 -9.87 9.54 -13.12
C VAL A 105 -9.63 10.11 -11.73
N ALA A 106 -8.82 9.38 -10.96
CA ALA A 106 -8.42 9.71 -9.60
C ALA A 106 -6.90 9.63 -9.49
N ALA A 107 -6.32 10.49 -8.66
CA ALA A 107 -4.92 10.41 -8.27
C ALA A 107 -4.82 10.58 -6.76
N GLY A 108 -3.86 9.92 -6.13
CA GLY A 108 -3.72 10.00 -4.68
C GLY A 108 -2.37 9.51 -4.18
N TYR A 109 -2.17 9.74 -2.89
CA TYR A 109 -1.06 9.25 -2.11
C TYR A 109 -1.59 8.28 -1.06
N ASP A 110 -0.98 7.09 -1.00
CA ASP A 110 -1.19 6.11 0.06
C ASP A 110 0.15 5.94 0.80
N GLY A 111 0.16 6.33 2.07
CA GLY A 111 1.36 6.33 2.89
C GLY A 111 1.72 4.98 3.52
N ILE A 112 0.93 3.93 3.31
CA ILE A 112 1.21 2.61 3.86
C ILE A 112 2.54 2.11 3.29
N ARG A 113 3.42 1.62 4.17
CA ARG A 113 4.72 1.05 3.86
C ARG A 113 4.78 -0.41 4.22
#